data_AF-A0A943B5K9-F1
#
_entry.id   AF-A0A943B5K9-F1
#
_cell.length_a   1.000
_cell.length_b   1.000
_cell.length_c   1.000
_cell.angle_alpha   90.00
_cell.angle_beta   90.00
_cell.angle_gamma   90.00
#
_symmetry.space_group_name_H-M   'P 1'
#
loop_
_entity.id
_entity.type
_entity.pdbx_description
1 polymer ?
#
loop_
_entity_poly.entity_id
_entity_poly.type
_entity_poly.pdbx_seq_one_letter_code
_entity_poly.pdbx_strand_id
1 'polypeptide(L)'
;MRSVLVKAYGSLHPADEAALSAVSGVLEDWYLPDAVELKGDLLRISHEGEYFPAEDVVDALRPFLTEASEGKLDYLDLEAWTLRRFFFRHGRVSERTASLDRALDSCLK
;
A
#
# COMPACT_ATOMS: atom_id res chain seq x y z
N MET A 1 -10.51 22.37 -6.81
CA MET A 1 -10.63 20.96 -6.36
C MET A 1 -9.46 20.23 -7.02
N ARG A 2 -8.52 19.69 -6.24
CA ARG A 2 -7.42 18.89 -6.82
C ARG A 2 -8.01 17.60 -7.38
N SER A 3 -7.56 17.18 -8.56
CA SER A 3 -8.06 15.97 -9.21
C SER A 3 -7.58 14.75 -8.43
N VAL A 4 -8.49 13.89 -7.98
CA VAL A 4 -8.10 12.58 -7.45
C VAL A 4 -7.78 11.71 -8.66
N LEU A 5 -6.49 11.48 -8.89
CA LEU A 5 -5.98 10.61 -9.96
C LEU A 5 -5.59 9.25 -9.41
N VAL A 6 -5.23 9.19 -8.13
CA VAL A 6 -4.75 7.99 -7.47
C VAL A 6 -5.48 7.76 -6.16
N LYS A 7 -5.77 6.50 -5.87
CA LYS A 7 -6.20 6.05 -4.53
C LYS A 7 -5.32 4.91 -4.06
N ALA A 8 -4.80 4.99 -2.83
CA ALA A 8 -4.00 3.94 -2.24
C ALA A 8 -4.62 3.48 -0.91
N TYR A 9 -4.90 2.19 -0.78
CA TYR A 9 -5.42 1.61 0.46
C TYR A 9 -4.70 0.32 0.77
N GLY A 10 -4.18 0.20 1.98
CA GLY A 10 -3.42 -0.96 2.38
C GLY A 10 -3.52 -1.28 3.85
N SER A 11 -3.17 -2.50 4.17
CA SER A 11 -2.98 -2.95 5.54
C SER A 11 -1.91 -4.02 5.62
N LEU A 12 -1.14 -4.00 6.69
CA LEU A 12 -0.17 -5.02 7.04
C LEU A 12 -0.35 -5.43 8.51
N HIS A 13 -0.40 -6.73 8.76
CA HIS A 13 -0.40 -7.30 10.10
C HIS A 13 0.45 -8.59 10.12
N PRO A 14 1.24 -8.85 11.18
CA PRO A 14 1.58 -7.90 12.23
C PRO A 14 2.54 -6.82 11.70
N ALA A 15 2.47 -5.63 12.28
CA ALA A 15 3.37 -4.52 12.07
C ALA A 15 3.70 -3.84 13.41
N ASP A 16 4.88 -3.26 13.51
CA ASP A 16 5.36 -2.57 14.71
C ASP A 16 5.67 -1.09 14.42
N GLU A 17 6.12 -0.37 15.45
CA GLU A 17 6.50 1.05 15.33
C GLU A 17 7.68 1.27 14.37
N ALA A 18 8.56 0.27 14.18
CA ALA A 18 9.67 0.38 13.25
C ALA A 18 9.18 0.33 11.79
N ALA A 19 8.23 -0.56 11.48
CA ALA A 19 7.57 -0.60 10.19
C ALA A 19 6.79 0.70 9.92
N LEU A 20 6.08 1.23 10.92
CA LEU A 20 5.42 2.53 10.81
C LEU A 20 6.44 3.63 10.49
N SER A 21 7.51 3.74 11.28
CA SER A 21 8.52 4.78 11.10
C SER A 21 9.17 4.75 9.72
N ALA A 22 9.43 3.54 9.17
CA ALA A 22 9.99 3.40 7.83
C ALA A 22 9.03 3.91 6.74
N VAL A 23 7.74 3.56 6.83
CA VAL A 23 6.72 4.03 5.88
C VAL A 23 6.43 5.52 6.04
N SER A 24 6.36 6.01 7.28
CA SER A 24 6.17 7.44 7.57
C SER A 24 7.31 8.28 6.98
N GLY A 25 8.57 7.84 7.09
CA GLY A 25 9.70 8.54 6.49
C GLY A 25 9.57 8.70 4.97
N VAL A 26 9.21 7.62 4.26
CA VAL A 26 8.92 7.70 2.82
C VAL A 26 7.78 8.69 2.55
N LEU A 27 6.67 8.57 3.26
CA LEU A 27 5.50 9.41 3.02
C LEU A 27 5.74 10.88 3.35
N GLU A 28 6.57 11.19 4.35
CA GLU A 28 6.99 12.56 4.66
C GLU A 28 7.79 13.19 3.52
N ASP A 29 8.72 12.45 2.91
CA ASP A 29 9.49 12.91 1.74
C ASP A 29 8.58 13.24 0.54
N TRP A 30 7.43 12.57 0.47
CA TRP A 30 6.39 12.79 -0.55
C TRP A 30 5.27 13.75 -0.11
N TYR A 31 5.40 14.40 1.06
CA TYR A 31 4.41 15.33 1.62
C TYR A 31 3.03 14.70 1.94
N LEU A 32 3.02 13.42 2.33
CA LEU A 32 1.83 12.61 2.66
C LEU A 32 1.85 12.03 4.09
N PRO A 33 2.20 12.79 5.15
CA PRO A 33 2.44 12.23 6.49
C PRO A 33 1.20 11.53 7.10
N ASP A 34 -0.01 11.99 6.75
CA ASP A 34 -1.26 11.48 7.28
C ASP A 34 -1.77 10.20 6.58
N ALA A 35 -1.04 9.70 5.57
CA ALA A 35 -1.47 8.55 4.77
C ALA A 35 -1.21 7.19 5.44
N VAL A 36 -0.56 7.16 6.60
CA VAL A 36 -0.27 5.92 7.34
C VAL A 36 -0.60 6.07 8.84
N GLU A 37 -1.15 5.01 9.43
CA GLU A 37 -1.35 4.90 10.88
C GLU A 37 -1.06 3.48 11.37
N LEU A 38 -0.68 3.34 12.65
CA LEU A 38 -0.57 2.05 13.33
C LEU A 38 -1.63 1.96 14.43
N LYS A 39 -2.45 0.91 14.42
CA LYS A 39 -3.45 0.62 15.46
C LYS A 39 -3.20 -0.78 16.03
N GLY A 40 -2.57 -0.85 17.20
CA GLY A 40 -2.10 -2.11 17.75
C GLY A 40 -0.96 -2.65 16.88
N ASP A 41 -1.15 -3.82 16.30
CA ASP A 41 -0.22 -4.45 15.35
C ASP A 41 -0.69 -4.37 13.89
N LEU A 42 -1.66 -3.50 13.60
CA LEU A 42 -2.21 -3.30 12.27
C LEU A 42 -1.76 -1.94 11.71
N LEU A 43 -0.84 -1.97 10.76
CA LEU A 43 -0.48 -0.80 9.96
C LEU A 43 -1.51 -0.60 8.86
N ARG A 44 -2.02 0.62 8.71
CA ARG A 44 -3.01 0.99 7.70
C ARG A 44 -2.49 2.13 6.85
N ILE A 45 -2.70 2.01 5.55
CA ILE A 45 -2.41 3.04 4.56
C ILE A 45 -3.74 3.47 3.94
N SER A 46 -3.98 4.77 3.87
CA SER A 46 -5.15 5.35 3.22
C SER A 46 -4.81 6.71 2.62
N HIS A 47 -4.91 6.81 1.29
CA HIS A 47 -4.62 8.03 0.57
C HIS A 47 -5.52 8.19 -0.65
N GLU A 48 -5.98 9.42 -0.89
CA GLU A 48 -6.64 9.83 -2.12
C GLU A 48 -6.06 11.16 -2.57
N GLY A 49 -5.52 11.23 -3.78
CA GLY A 49 -4.82 12.42 -4.24
C GLY A 49 -4.36 12.32 -5.69
N GLU A 50 -3.40 13.17 -6.05
CA GLU A 50 -2.83 13.22 -7.41
C GLU A 50 -1.74 12.15 -7.62
N TYR A 51 -1.06 11.73 -6.54
CA TYR A 51 0.06 10.80 -6.62
C TYR A 51 0.22 10.03 -5.30
N PHE A 52 0.73 8.80 -5.37
CA PHE A 52 1.13 8.02 -4.20
C PHE A 52 2.37 7.14 -4.53
N PRO A 53 3.43 7.15 -3.70
CA PRO A 53 4.66 6.41 -3.94
C PRO A 53 4.54 4.93 -3.55
N ALA A 54 3.71 4.16 -4.26
CA ALA A 54 3.39 2.78 -3.87
C ALA A 54 4.62 1.86 -3.81
N GLU A 55 5.56 2.00 -4.76
CA GLU A 55 6.76 1.15 -4.82
C GLU A 55 7.71 1.45 -3.67
N ASP A 56 7.99 2.73 -3.40
CA ASP A 56 8.85 3.15 -2.27
C ASP A 56 8.28 2.68 -0.93
N VAL A 57 6.95 2.77 -0.75
CA VAL A 57 6.27 2.28 0.46
C VAL A 57 6.39 0.76 0.58
N VAL A 58 6.20 0.02 -0.51
CA VAL A 58 6.37 -1.44 -0.52
C VAL A 58 7.81 -1.82 -0.19
N ASP A 59 8.78 -1.14 -0.77
CA ASP A 59 10.20 -1.39 -0.52
C ASP A 59 10.61 -1.07 0.91
N ALA A 60 10.07 0.01 1.50
CA ALA A 60 10.25 0.32 2.92
C ALA A 60 9.63 -0.75 3.85
N LEU A 61 8.54 -1.41 3.44
CA LEU A 61 7.91 -2.48 4.21
C LEU A 61 8.64 -3.83 4.12
N ARG A 62 9.36 -4.10 3.02
CA ARG A 62 10.01 -5.41 2.79
C ARG A 62 10.85 -5.93 3.96
N PRO A 63 11.70 -5.12 4.63
CA PRO A 63 12.54 -5.61 5.72
C PRO A 63 11.74 -6.07 6.96
N PHE A 64 10.49 -5.64 7.10
CA PHE A 64 9.63 -5.91 8.25
C PHE A 64 8.66 -7.08 8.00
N LEU A 65 8.65 -7.64 6.79
CA LEU A 65 7.79 -8.78 6.48
C LEU A 65 8.31 -10.05 7.15
N THR A 66 7.43 -10.72 7.88
CA THR A 66 7.69 -11.98 8.56
C THR A 66 6.85 -13.11 7.95
N GLU A 67 7.10 -14.35 8.35
CA GLU A 67 6.27 -15.50 7.96
C GLU A 67 4.80 -15.35 8.38
N ALA A 68 4.54 -14.61 9.46
CA ALA A 68 3.20 -14.30 9.96
C ALA A 68 2.55 -13.10 9.25
N SER A 69 3.30 -12.35 8.44
CA SER A 69 2.78 -11.17 7.76
C SER A 69 1.70 -11.54 6.75
N GLU A 70 0.54 -10.91 6.89
CA GLU A 70 -0.58 -10.92 5.96
C GLU A 70 -1.06 -9.49 5.73
N GLY A 71 -1.26 -9.16 4.46
CA GLY A 71 -1.71 -7.83 4.09
C GLY A 71 -1.75 -7.62 2.60
N LYS A 72 -2.11 -6.40 2.22
CA LYS A 72 -2.04 -5.93 0.84
C LYS A 72 -1.96 -4.41 0.78
N LEU A 73 -1.50 -3.88 -0.35
CA LEU A 73 -1.59 -2.49 -0.74
C LEU A 73 -2.22 -2.42 -2.13
N ASP A 74 -3.36 -1.76 -2.23
CA ASP A 74 -4.09 -1.50 -3.46
C ASP A 74 -3.74 -0.08 -3.93
N TYR A 75 -3.24 0.04 -5.16
CA TYR A 75 -2.97 1.29 -5.84
C TYR A 75 -3.88 1.38 -7.07
N LEU A 76 -4.81 2.31 -7.04
CA LEU A 76 -5.76 2.57 -8.11
C LEU A 76 -5.28 3.81 -8.87
N ASP A 77 -4.99 3.64 -10.16
CA ASP A 77 -4.74 4.71 -11.09
C ASP A 77 -6.02 4.96 -11.88
N LEU A 78 -6.67 6.10 -11.61
CA LEU A 78 -7.94 6.49 -12.22
C LEU A 78 -7.75 7.10 -13.61
N GLU A 79 -6.53 7.53 -13.96
CA GLU A 79 -6.21 8.02 -15.30
C GLU A 79 -5.94 6.85 -16.26
N ALA A 80 -5.09 5.91 -15.85
CA ALA A 80 -4.81 4.69 -16.60
C ALA A 80 -5.93 3.63 -16.48
N TRP A 81 -6.88 3.82 -15.57
CA TRP A 81 -7.96 2.89 -15.25
C TRP A 81 -7.46 1.50 -14.81
N THR A 82 -6.46 1.47 -13.94
CA THR A 82 -5.81 0.23 -13.46
C THR A 82 -5.81 0.11 -11.94
N LEU A 83 -5.78 -1.13 -11.48
CA LEU A 83 -5.53 -1.53 -10.11
C LEU A 83 -4.24 -2.34 -10.08
N ARG A 84 -3.22 -1.82 -9.41
CA ARG A 84 -2.03 -2.57 -8.98
C ARG A 84 -2.23 -2.99 -7.54
N ARG A 85 -2.04 -4.27 -7.24
CA ARG A 85 -2.18 -4.83 -5.90
C ARG A 85 -0.89 -5.53 -5.50
N PHE A 86 -0.29 -5.05 -4.42
CA PHE A 86 0.80 -5.72 -3.74
C PHE A 86 0.23 -6.58 -2.62
N PHE A 87 0.62 -7.84 -2.56
CA PHE A 87 0.26 -8.76 -1.48
C PHE A 87 1.46 -9.00 -0.59
N PHE A 88 1.26 -8.86 0.72
CA PHE A 88 2.24 -9.18 1.76
C PHE A 88 1.86 -10.53 2.36
N ARG A 89 2.63 -11.58 2.08
CA ARG A 89 2.39 -12.93 2.60
C ARG A 89 3.70 -13.67 2.80
N HIS A 90 3.87 -14.32 3.95
CA HIS A 90 4.99 -15.24 4.21
C HIS A 90 6.36 -14.62 3.93
N GLY A 91 6.62 -13.43 4.49
CA GLY A 91 7.87 -12.69 4.30
C GLY A 91 8.13 -12.18 2.88
N ARG A 92 7.13 -12.26 1.98
CA ARG A 92 7.28 -11.94 0.56
C ARG A 92 6.25 -10.94 0.08
N VAL A 93 6.64 -10.23 -0.97
CA VAL A 93 5.76 -9.37 -1.75
C VAL A 93 5.49 -10.05 -3.09
N SER A 94 4.23 -10.07 -3.51
CA SER A 94 3.85 -10.39 -4.90
C SER A 94 2.93 -9.30 -5.43
N GLU A 95 2.97 -9.05 -6.74
CA GLU A 95 2.19 -7.99 -7.37
C GLU A 95 1.24 -8.59 -8.41
N ARG A 96 0.05 -8.00 -8.53
CA ARG A 96 -0.87 -8.23 -9.65
C ARG A 96 -1.43 -6.92 -10.15
N THR A 97 -1.66 -6.85 -11.46
CA THR A 97 -2.28 -5.69 -12.11
C THR A 97 -3.52 -6.14 -12.87
N ALA A 98 -4.60 -5.39 -12.74
CA ALA A 98 -5.84 -5.56 -13.49
C ALA A 98 -6.39 -4.21 -13.93
N SER A 99 -7.24 -4.20 -14.96
CA SER A 99 -8.08 -3.02 -15.23
C SER A 99 -9.12 -2.86 -14.12
N LEU A 100 -9.52 -1.63 -13.82
CA LEU A 100 -10.58 -1.36 -12.83
C LEU A 100 -11.93 -1.98 -13.23
N ASP A 101 -12.21 -2.14 -14.52
CA ASP A 101 -13.41 -2.85 -15.02
C ASP A 101 -13.43 -4.33 -14.62
N ARG A 102 -12.25 -4.88 -14.35
CA ARG A 102 -12.04 -6.27 -13.94
C ARG A 102 -11.24 -6.34 -12.64
N ALA A 103 -11.49 -5.42 -11.72
CA ALA A 103 -10.75 -5.33 -10.46
C ALA A 103 -10.75 -6.66 -9.67
N LEU A 104 -11.80 -7.49 -9.80
CA LEU A 104 -11.90 -8.80 -9.16
C LEU A 104 -10.92 -9.85 -9.72
N ASP A 105 -10.44 -9.70 -10.96
CA ASP A 105 -9.46 -10.63 -11.56
C ASP A 105 -8.12 -10.58 -10.79
N SER A 106 -7.81 -9.44 -10.15
CA SER A 106 -6.65 -9.30 -9.26
C SER A 106 -6.78 -10.08 -7.94
N CYS A 107 -7.98 -10.56 -7.59
CA CYS A 107 -8.27 -11.33 -6.37
C CYS A 107 -8.13 -12.85 -6.58
N LEU A 108 -8.18 -13.32 -7.83
CA LEU A 108 -8.19 -14.75 -8.16
C LEU A 108 -6.77 -15.31 -8.13
N LYS A 109 -6.59 -16.39 -7.35
CA LYS A 109 -5.31 -17.09 -7.16
C LYS A 109 -4.86 -17.77 -8.44
#